data_AF-A0AAU5RMY8-F1
#
_entry.id   AF-A0AAU5RMY8-F1
#
_cell.length_a   1.000
_cell.length_b   1.000
_cell.length_c   1.000
_cell.angle_alpha   90.00
_cell.angle_beta   90.00
_cell.angle_gamma   90.00
#
_symmetry.space_group_name_H-M   'P 1'
#
loop_
_entity.id
_entity.type
_entity.pdbx_description
1 polymer ?
#
loop_
_entity_poly.entity_id
_entity_poly.type
_entity_poly.pdbx_seq_one_letter_code
_entity_poly.pdbx_strand_id
1 'polypeptide(L)'
;MCGTDLYAGKADWDHDGRVDEMFVIAPNRTIWHDWKNSGGWKVMPGNGRADNVDGTRADAYQRCVWVYVRSGQTHWKNCFYSGTWHNWAYDPG
;
A
#
# COMPACT_ATOMS: atom_id res chain seq x y z
N MET A 1 -2.88 -10.82 -15.06
CA MET A 1 -3.70 -10.84 -13.84
C MET A 1 -3.51 -9.49 -13.13
N CYS A 2 -4.49 -8.59 -13.15
CA CYS A 2 -4.54 -7.50 -12.16
C CYS A 2 -5.30 -8.05 -10.94
N GLY A 3 -4.83 -7.76 -9.74
CA GLY A 3 -5.47 -8.26 -8.54
C GLY A 3 -4.47 -8.32 -7.40
N THR A 4 -4.85 -7.72 -6.30
CA THR A 4 -4.16 -7.81 -5.02
C THR A 4 -4.28 -9.22 -4.47
N ASP A 5 -3.19 -9.79 -3.96
CA ASP A 5 -3.31 -10.81 -2.92
C ASP A 5 -4.01 -10.17 -1.71
N LEU A 6 -5.26 -10.56 -1.44
CA LEU A 6 -6.09 -9.99 -0.39
C LEU A 6 -5.46 -10.12 1.01
N TYR A 7 -4.46 -10.98 1.20
CA TYR A 7 -3.68 -11.03 2.43
C TYR A 7 -2.58 -9.98 2.48
N ALA A 8 -1.87 -9.74 1.37
CA ALA A 8 -0.78 -8.76 1.32
C ALA A 8 -1.27 -7.31 1.42
N GLY A 9 -2.50 -7.03 0.97
CA GLY A 9 -3.10 -5.70 1.03
C GLY A 9 -3.74 -5.30 2.36
N LYS A 10 -3.84 -6.22 3.34
CA LYS A 10 -4.43 -5.94 4.65
C LYS A 10 -3.39 -5.36 5.60
N ALA A 11 -3.67 -4.18 6.12
CA ALA A 11 -2.92 -3.62 7.22
C ALA A 11 -3.70 -3.75 8.53
N ASP A 12 -3.02 -4.31 9.51
CA ASP A 12 -3.35 -4.28 10.94
C ASP A 12 -2.21 -3.50 11.59
N TRP A 13 -2.42 -2.21 11.81
CA TRP A 13 -1.39 -1.26 12.22
C TRP A 13 -1.09 -1.34 13.71
N ASP A 14 -2.10 -1.66 14.52
CA ASP A 14 -1.99 -1.77 15.97
C ASP A 14 -1.89 -3.22 16.49
N HIS A 15 -1.94 -4.20 15.58
CA HIS A 15 -1.83 -5.63 15.85
C HIS A 15 -2.98 -6.17 16.72
N ASP A 16 -4.18 -5.58 16.63
CA ASP A 16 -5.37 -6.03 17.35
C ASP A 16 -6.10 -7.22 16.69
N GLY A 17 -5.61 -7.67 15.53
CA GLY A 17 -6.18 -8.75 14.74
C GLY A 17 -7.32 -8.31 13.82
N ARG A 18 -7.56 -7.01 13.67
CA ARG A 18 -8.53 -6.43 12.74
C ARG A 18 -7.82 -5.66 11.64
N VAL A 19 -8.53 -5.52 10.53
CA VAL A 19 -8.04 -4.72 9.41
C VAL A 19 -8.34 -3.25 9.69
N ASP A 20 -7.29 -2.45 9.80
CA ASP A 20 -7.38 -1.00 9.92
C ASP A 20 -7.53 -0.34 8.55
N GLU A 21 -6.79 -0.86 7.57
CA GLU A 21 -6.64 -0.26 6.25
C GLU A 21 -6.40 -1.34 5.19
N MET A 22 -7.02 -1.16 4.02
CA MET A 22 -6.91 -2.05 2.87
C MET A 22 -6.22 -1.34 1.74
N PHE A 23 -5.27 -1.99 1.08
CA PHE A 23 -4.60 -1.51 -0.13
C PHE A 23 -4.92 -2.40 -1.31
N VAL A 24 -5.28 -1.81 -2.45
CA VAL A 24 -5.62 -2.55 -3.67
C VAL A 24 -5.04 -1.93 -4.94
N ILE A 25 -4.81 -2.76 -5.95
CA ILE A 25 -4.42 -2.32 -7.30
C ILE A 25 -5.62 -2.37 -8.24
N ALA A 26 -6.00 -1.22 -8.78
CA ALA A 26 -7.06 -1.13 -9.79
C ALA A 26 -6.56 -1.60 -11.18
N PRO A 27 -7.46 -1.93 -12.14
CA PRO A 27 -7.05 -2.40 -13.47
C PRO A 27 -6.16 -1.43 -14.26
N ASN A 28 -6.30 -0.12 -14.02
CA ASN A 28 -5.44 0.93 -14.59
C ASN A 28 -4.13 1.14 -13.80
N ARG A 29 -3.77 0.18 -12.95
CA ARG A 29 -2.54 0.11 -12.14
C ARG A 29 -2.40 1.20 -11.07
N THR A 30 -3.40 2.05 -10.85
CA THR A 30 -3.40 2.95 -9.68
C THR A 30 -3.52 2.15 -8.40
N ILE A 31 -2.83 2.62 -7.36
CA ILE A 31 -2.88 2.03 -6.02
C ILE A 31 -3.91 2.80 -5.20
N TRP A 32 -4.84 2.10 -4.58
CA TRP A 32 -5.91 2.66 -3.77
C TRP A 32 -5.84 2.12 -2.36
N HIS A 33 -6.37 2.89 -1.42
CA HIS A 33 -6.56 2.45 -0.06
C HIS A 33 -7.88 2.91 0.54
N ASP A 34 -8.37 2.17 1.52
CA ASP A 34 -9.55 2.50 2.30
C ASP A 34 -9.33 2.12 3.76
N TRP A 35 -9.86 2.93 4.68
CA TRP A 35 -9.74 2.72 6.11
C TRP A 35 -11.03 3.15 6.82
N LYS A 36 -11.16 2.78 8.09
CA LYS A 36 -12.33 3.13 8.88
C LYS A 36 -12.59 4.65 8.87
N ASN A 37 -13.81 5.03 8.47
CA ASN A 37 -14.29 6.42 8.39
C ASN A 37 -13.60 7.31 7.31
N SER A 38 -12.91 6.74 6.33
CA SER A 38 -12.31 7.46 5.18
C SER A 38 -13.34 8.15 4.24
N GLY A 39 -14.60 7.69 4.28
CA GLY A 39 -15.62 8.01 3.28
C GLY A 39 -15.40 7.31 1.93
N GLY A 40 -14.71 6.16 1.91
CA GLY A 40 -14.46 5.30 0.76
C GLY A 40 -13.02 5.40 0.22
N TRP A 41 -12.75 4.60 -0.82
CA TRP A 41 -11.43 4.45 -1.43
C TRP A 41 -10.80 5.77 -1.87
N LYS A 42 -9.51 5.95 -1.53
CA LYS A 42 -8.66 7.06 -1.97
C LYS A 42 -7.49 6.53 -2.80
N VAL A 43 -6.96 7.34 -3.69
CA VAL A 43 -5.76 7.01 -4.46
C VAL A 43 -4.53 7.30 -3.59
N MET A 44 -3.57 6.38 -3.54
CA MET A 44 -2.28 6.63 -2.89
C MET A 44 -1.56 7.81 -3.57
N PRO A 45 -0.97 8.74 -2.82
CA PRO A 45 -0.27 9.88 -3.40
C PRO A 45 1.00 9.47 -4.15
N GLY A 46 1.60 10.43 -4.85
CA GLY A 46 2.82 10.23 -5.63
C GLY A 46 2.60 9.59 -7.01
N ASN A 47 1.35 9.44 -7.46
CA ASN A 47 0.98 8.92 -8.80
C ASN A 47 1.61 7.55 -9.13
N GLY A 48 1.85 6.72 -8.12
CA GLY A 48 2.46 5.40 -8.26
C GLY A 48 1.62 4.45 -9.11
N ARG A 49 2.29 3.50 -9.75
CA ARG A 49 1.66 2.42 -10.52
C ARG A 49 2.28 1.09 -10.13
N ALA A 50 1.44 0.09 -9.93
CA ALA A 50 1.89 -1.25 -9.57
C ALA A 50 0.99 -2.33 -10.14
N ASP A 51 1.48 -3.57 -10.06
CA ASP A 51 0.80 -4.77 -10.55
C ASP A 51 0.38 -5.72 -9.42
N ASN A 52 0.90 -5.49 -8.20
CA ASN A 52 0.49 -6.17 -6.97
C ASN A 52 0.83 -5.31 -5.72
N VAL A 53 0.15 -5.59 -4.60
CA VAL A 53 0.61 -5.20 -3.27
C VAL A 53 1.39 -6.37 -2.68
N ASP A 54 2.59 -6.12 -2.16
CA ASP A 54 3.48 -7.16 -1.62
C ASP A 54 3.39 -7.29 -0.11
N GLY A 55 2.96 -6.24 0.57
CA GLY A 55 2.78 -6.28 2.01
C GLY A 55 2.67 -4.90 2.64
N THR A 56 2.34 -4.91 3.92
CA THR A 56 2.28 -3.73 4.77
C THR A 56 3.06 -3.99 6.06
N ARG A 57 3.67 -2.95 6.63
CA ARG A 57 4.37 -3.05 7.91
C ARG A 57 4.30 -1.73 8.65
N ALA A 58 4.06 -1.80 9.95
CA ALA A 58 4.24 -0.69 10.87
C ALA A 58 5.48 -0.90 11.75
N ASP A 59 6.11 0.21 12.14
CA ASP A 59 7.07 0.29 13.23
C ASP A 59 6.73 1.51 14.10
N ALA A 60 7.58 1.82 15.08
CA ALA A 60 7.34 2.92 16.02
C ALA A 60 7.28 4.32 15.36
N TYR A 61 7.75 4.46 14.11
CA TYR A 61 7.93 5.75 13.44
C TYR A 61 7.06 5.90 12.20
N GLN A 62 6.69 4.81 11.54
CA GLN A 62 6.01 4.85 10.24
C GLN A 62 5.17 3.60 9.96
N ARG A 63 4.27 3.74 8.98
CA ARG A 63 3.50 2.65 8.38
C ARG A 63 3.80 2.63 6.89
N CYS A 64 4.20 1.50 6.34
CA CYS A 64 4.58 1.43 4.94
C CYS A 64 3.78 0.35 4.21
N VAL A 65 3.54 0.58 2.93
CA VAL A 65 3.03 -0.39 1.97
C VAL A 65 4.06 -0.62 0.88
N TRP A 66 4.31 -1.88 0.55
CA TRP A 66 5.16 -2.31 -0.56
C TRP A 66 4.31 -2.78 -1.74
N VAL A 67 4.75 -2.45 -2.94
CA VAL A 67 4.11 -2.83 -4.19
C VAL A 67 5.12 -3.32 -5.20
N TYR A 68 4.68 -4.21 -6.08
CA TYR A 68 5.51 -4.81 -7.12
C TYR A 68 5.13 -4.32 -8.51
N VAL A 69 6.14 -4.01 -9.32
CA VAL A 69 6.02 -3.71 -10.75
C VAL A 69 6.64 -4.84 -11.56
N ARG A 70 5.81 -5.63 -12.25
CA ARG A 70 6.24 -6.85 -12.96
C ARG A 70 7.19 -6.58 -14.11
N SER A 71 6.95 -5.53 -14.88
CA SER A 71 7.73 -5.23 -16.10
C SER A 71 9.19 -4.91 -15.81
N GLY A 72 9.51 -4.46 -14.59
CA GLY A 72 10.88 -4.20 -14.15
C GLY A 72 11.37 -5.13 -13.05
N GLN A 73 10.51 -6.04 -12.56
CA GLN A 73 10.76 -6.84 -11.36
C GLN A 73 11.25 -5.99 -10.19
N THR A 74 10.62 -4.84 -9.96
CA THR A 74 11.03 -3.87 -8.94
C THR A 74 10.00 -3.75 -7.84
N HIS A 75 10.48 -3.55 -6.61
CA HIS A 75 9.66 -3.23 -5.48
C HIS A 75 9.74 -1.73 -5.17
N TRP A 76 8.62 -1.20 -4.69
CA TRP A 76 8.50 0.19 -4.30
C TRP A 76 7.75 0.25 -2.99
N LYS A 77 8.07 1.24 -2.16
CA LYS A 77 7.32 1.50 -0.94
C LYS A 77 6.84 2.93 -0.86
N ASN A 78 5.71 3.10 -0.19
CA ASN A 78 5.23 4.39 0.27
C ASN A 78 5.01 4.28 1.79
N CYS A 79 5.44 5.29 2.53
CA CYS A 79 5.37 5.31 3.98
C CYS A 79 4.57 6.51 4.48
N PHE A 80 3.72 6.25 5.45
CA PHE A 80 2.98 7.23 6.23
C PHE A 80 3.78 7.59 7.48
N TYR A 81 4.15 8.86 7.59
CA TYR A 81 4.76 9.45 8.78
C TYR A 81 4.48 10.96 8.79
N SER A 82 4.51 11.56 9.97
CA SER A 82 4.18 12.98 10.16
C SER A 82 2.79 13.37 9.61
N GLY A 83 1.82 12.46 9.70
CA GLY A 83 0.43 12.71 9.34
C GLY A 83 0.11 12.62 7.83
N THR A 84 1.05 12.19 6.99
CA THR A 84 0.80 12.03 5.54
C THR A 84 1.55 10.85 4.95
N TRP A 85 1.01 10.31 3.86
CA TRP A 85 1.73 9.44 2.94
C TRP A 85 2.71 10.28 2.10
N HIS A 86 3.89 9.73 1.83
CA HIS A 86 4.97 10.42 1.11
C HIS A 86 5.10 9.92 -0.33
N ASN A 87 6.24 10.18 -0.98
CA ASN A 87 6.52 9.69 -2.34
C ASN A 87 6.92 8.22 -2.34
N TRP A 88 6.74 7.58 -3.49
CA TRP A 88 7.21 6.22 -3.75
C TRP A 88 8.74 6.20 -3.79
N ALA A 89 9.33 5.30 -3.01
CA ALA A 89 10.76 5.03 -2.98
C ALA A 89 11.03 3.63 -3.51
N TYR A 90 12.04 3.49 -4.36
CA TYR A 90 12.52 2.19 -4.82
C TYR A 90 13.04 1.38 -3.63
N ASP A 91 12.67 0.10 -3.59
CA ASP A 91 13.17 -0.86 -2.62
C ASP A 91 13.81 -2.04 -3.37
N PRO A 92 15.12 -2.28 -3.24
CA PRO A 92 15.79 -3.36 -3.98
C PRO A 92 15.38 -4.78 -3.54
N GLY A 93 14.63 -4.91 -2.44
CA GLY A 93 14.32 -6.21 -1.83
C GLY A 93 15.37 -6.64 -0.82
#